data_AF-A0A955DRK5-F1
#
_entry.id   AF-A0A955DRK5-F1
#
_cell.length_a   1.000
_cell.length_b   1.000
_cell.length_c   1.000
_cell.angle_alpha   90.00
_cell.angle_beta   90.00
_cell.angle_gamma   90.00
#
_symmetry.space_group_name_H-M   'P 1'
#
loop_
_entity.id
_entity.type
_entity.pdbx_description
1 polymer ?
#
loop_
_entity_poly.entity_id
_entity_poly.type
_entity_poly.pdbx_seq_one_letter_code
_entity_poly.pdbx_strand_id
1 'polypeptide(L)'
;VVHCPTANTFLSAGLFDLRAVREHGVRLALGTDIAAGPDVAMPRVARAMIDVAKLRRLTLDEHAVVPTPAEAWRLMTRENALAIGAEDLGTLEIGAAASVLMLRPDIPLDEHLYGRLLYNWDDDWIETMLLDGRPVSREDRFVR
;
A
#
# COMPACT_ATOMS: atom_id res chain seq x y z
N VAL A 1 3.68 12.36 6.87
CA VAL A 1 4.01 11.20 7.75
C VAL A 1 4.04 9.96 6.89
N VAL A 2 5.05 9.09 7.06
CA VAL A 2 5.09 7.78 6.42
C VAL A 2 4.77 6.74 7.48
N HIS A 3 3.73 5.94 7.26
CA HIS A 3 3.36 4.83 8.14
C HIS A 3 3.98 3.53 7.60
N CYS A 4 4.72 2.83 8.47
CA CYS A 4 5.42 1.59 8.13
C CYS A 4 4.88 0.44 9.00
N PRO A 5 3.63 -0.03 8.80
CA PRO A 5 2.92 -0.90 9.74
C PRO A 5 3.64 -2.21 10.07
N THR A 6 4.29 -2.82 9.09
CA THR A 6 5.05 -4.06 9.26
C THR A 6 6.28 -3.82 10.14
N ALA A 7 7.02 -2.73 9.92
CA ALA A 7 8.14 -2.33 10.77
C ALA A 7 7.70 -1.89 12.17
N ASN A 8 6.60 -1.12 12.28
CA ASN A 8 6.05 -0.67 13.56
C ASN A 8 5.73 -1.85 14.48
N THR A 9 5.14 -2.92 13.93
CA THR A 9 4.81 -4.13 14.70
C THR A 9 6.05 -4.98 14.98
N PHE A 10 6.95 -5.15 14.00
CA PHE A 10 8.20 -5.88 14.19
C PHE A 10 9.07 -5.31 15.32
N LEU A 11 9.19 -3.98 15.38
CA LEU A 11 9.97 -3.26 16.40
C LEU A 11 9.21 -2.99 17.69
N SER A 12 7.95 -3.45 17.82
CA SER A 12 7.08 -3.10 18.97
C SER A 12 6.93 -1.58 19.19
N ALA A 13 6.94 -0.79 18.11
CA ALA A 13 6.85 0.67 18.14
C ALA A 13 5.44 1.21 18.38
N GLY A 14 4.42 0.34 18.39
CA GLY A 14 3.03 0.67 18.74
C GLY A 14 2.05 0.65 17.57
N LEU A 15 0.81 1.04 17.86
CA LEU A 15 -0.31 1.00 16.93
C LEU A 15 -0.63 2.40 16.41
N PHE A 16 -0.42 2.63 15.12
CA PHE A 16 -0.54 3.94 14.48
C PHE A 16 -1.94 4.55 14.63
N ASP A 17 -2.01 5.85 14.95
CA ASP A 17 -3.26 6.58 15.08
C ASP A 17 -3.65 7.29 13.76
N LEU A 18 -4.37 6.57 12.91
CA LEU A 18 -4.88 7.13 11.66
C LEU A 18 -5.92 8.24 11.89
N ARG A 19 -6.69 8.17 12.99
CA ARG A 19 -7.72 9.16 13.29
C ARG A 19 -7.08 10.52 13.56
N ALA A 20 -6.07 10.56 14.42
CA ALA A 20 -5.33 11.78 14.73
C ALA A 20 -4.71 12.42 13.47
N VAL A 21 -4.13 11.61 12.59
CA VAL A 21 -3.55 12.10 11.32
C VAL A 21 -4.59 12.76 10.43
N ARG A 22 -5.78 12.16 10.32
CA ARG A 22 -6.90 12.71 9.55
C ARG A 22 -7.44 14.00 10.17
N GLU A 23 -7.65 14.02 11.49
CA GLU A 23 -8.15 15.20 12.23
C GLU A 23 -7.21 16.41 12.11
N HIS A 24 -5.90 16.18 12.01
CA HIS A 24 -4.90 17.24 11.85
C HIS A 24 -4.58 17.57 10.39
N GLY A 25 -5.26 16.95 9.42
CA GLY A 25 -5.01 17.20 7.99
C GLY A 25 -3.61 16.83 7.52
N VAL A 26 -2.94 15.90 8.21
CA VAL A 26 -1.55 15.52 7.90
C VAL A 26 -1.55 14.57 6.70
N ARG A 27 -0.72 14.86 5.70
CA ARG A 27 -0.51 13.97 4.55
C ARG A 27 0.09 12.65 5.02
N LEU A 28 -0.57 11.55 4.65
CA LEU A 28 -0.16 10.19 4.96
C LEU A 28 0.38 9.48 3.72
N ALA A 29 1.52 8.81 3.88
CA ALA A 29 2.09 7.86 2.94
C ALA A 29 2.33 6.53 3.65
N LEU A 30 2.54 5.48 2.87
CA LEU A 30 2.82 4.12 3.33
C LEU A 30 4.22 3.69 2.87
N GLY A 31 4.99 3.08 3.76
CA GLY A 31 6.35 2.61 3.48
C GLY A 31 6.61 1.22 4.04
N THR A 32 7.52 0.48 3.40
CA THR A 32 7.95 -0.86 3.85
C THR A 32 8.91 -0.79 5.03
N ASP A 33 9.83 0.19 5.01
CA ASP A 33 10.95 0.33 5.95
C ASP A 33 11.77 -0.97 6.06
N ILE A 34 12.24 -1.47 4.91
CA ILE A 34 12.98 -2.74 4.79
C ILE A 34 14.16 -2.79 5.76
N ALA A 35 14.40 -4.00 6.30
CA ALA A 35 15.28 -4.34 7.41
C ALA A 35 14.68 -4.10 8.81
N ALA A 36 13.78 -3.12 8.96
CA ALA A 36 12.89 -3.05 10.12
C ALA A 36 11.56 -3.77 9.86
N GLY A 37 11.00 -3.64 8.66
CA GLY A 37 9.84 -4.38 8.17
C GLY A 37 10.26 -5.58 7.31
N PRO A 38 9.62 -6.76 7.47
CA PRO A 38 9.96 -7.97 6.71
C PRO A 38 9.38 -8.02 5.29
N ASP A 39 8.40 -7.18 4.95
CA ASP A 39 7.66 -7.25 3.68
C ASP A 39 8.12 -6.20 2.65
N VAL A 40 8.53 -6.66 1.47
CA VAL A 40 8.85 -5.82 0.30
C VAL A 40 7.64 -5.42 -0.54
N ALA A 41 6.59 -6.25 -0.52
CA ALA A 41 5.41 -6.03 -1.33
C ALA A 41 4.45 -5.06 -0.63
N MET A 42 4.21 -3.89 -1.24
CA MET A 42 3.29 -2.87 -0.73
C MET A 42 1.89 -3.39 -0.37
N PRO A 43 1.27 -4.34 -1.09
CA PRO A 43 -0.02 -4.91 -0.67
C PRO A 43 0.03 -5.59 0.70
N ARG A 44 1.13 -6.26 1.06
CA ARG A 44 1.31 -6.86 2.39
C ARG A 44 1.43 -5.78 3.47
N VAL A 45 2.17 -4.71 3.19
CA VAL A 45 2.28 -3.53 4.06
C VAL A 45 0.92 -2.85 4.24
N ALA A 46 0.16 -2.66 3.16
CA ALA A 46 -1.15 -2.02 3.19
C ALA A 46 -2.19 -2.87 3.94
N ARG A 47 -2.11 -4.20 3.83
CA ARG A 47 -2.88 -5.12 4.67
C ARG A 47 -2.52 -4.94 6.16
N ALA A 48 -1.23 -4.89 6.49
CA ALA A 48 -0.79 -4.71 7.87
C ALA A 48 -1.29 -3.38 8.48
N MET A 49 -1.39 -2.30 7.70
CA MET A 49 -2.03 -1.05 8.15
C MET A 49 -3.47 -1.28 8.60
N ILE A 50 -4.26 -2.05 7.84
CA ILE A 50 -5.65 -2.36 8.20
C ILE A 50 -5.68 -3.20 9.49
N ASP A 51 -4.79 -4.18 9.61
CA ASP A 51 -4.72 -5.05 10.79
C ASP A 51 -4.31 -4.26 12.06
N VAL A 52 -3.33 -3.36 11.96
CA VAL A 52 -2.95 -2.43 13.03
C VAL A 52 -4.11 -1.52 13.42
N ALA A 53 -4.85 -0.97 12.45
CA ALA A 53 -6.00 -0.12 12.73
C ALA A 53 -7.13 -0.89 13.43
N LYS A 54 -7.43 -2.12 13.01
CA LYS A 54 -8.39 -3.01 13.69
C LYS A 54 -7.94 -3.34 15.11
N LEU A 55 -6.65 -3.62 15.30
CA LEU A 55 -6.10 -3.94 16.62
C LEU A 55 -6.16 -2.73 17.55
N ARG A 56 -5.83 -1.53 17.05
CA ARG A 56 -6.01 -0.28 17.80
C ARG A 56 -7.47 -0.10 18.19
N ARG A 57 -8.40 -0.39 17.27
CA ARG A 57 -9.83 -0.33 17.55
C ARG A 57 -10.27 -1.28 18.65
N LEU A 58 -9.68 -2.47 18.68
CA LEU A 58 -10.00 -3.50 19.66
C LEU A 58 -9.39 -3.21 21.05
N THR A 59 -8.25 -2.52 21.11
CA THR A 59 -7.42 -2.45 22.34
C THR A 59 -7.27 -1.07 22.95
N LEU A 60 -7.30 0.00 22.14
CA LEU A 60 -6.95 1.36 22.59
C LEU A 60 -8.07 2.39 22.39
N ASP A 61 -8.81 2.32 21.28
CA ASP A 61 -9.84 3.32 20.92
C ASP A 61 -10.94 2.68 20.06
N GLU A 62 -12.13 2.43 20.61
CA GLU A 62 -13.25 1.82 19.88
C GLU A 62 -13.71 2.62 18.64
N HIS A 63 -13.34 3.91 18.57
CA HIS A 63 -13.64 4.81 17.45
C HIS A 63 -12.47 4.94 16.46
N ALA A 64 -11.42 4.12 16.59
CA ALA A 64 -10.30 4.15 15.66
C ALA A 64 -10.75 3.90 14.21
N VAL A 65 -10.19 4.70 13.30
CA VAL A 65 -10.49 4.62 11.86
C VAL A 65 -9.80 3.41 11.25
N VAL A 66 -10.58 2.54 10.61
CA VAL A 66 -10.07 1.37 9.87
C VAL A 66 -10.21 1.63 8.36
N PRO A 67 -9.11 1.70 7.60
CA PRO A 67 -9.17 1.84 6.15
C PRO A 67 -9.87 0.67 5.48
N THR A 68 -10.65 0.97 4.45
CA THR A 68 -11.14 -0.02 3.49
C THR A 68 -9.98 -0.52 2.60
N PRO A 69 -10.12 -1.70 1.96
CA PRO A 69 -9.13 -2.16 0.98
C PRO A 69 -8.91 -1.16 -0.16
N ALA A 70 -9.95 -0.50 -0.65
CA ALA A 70 -9.83 0.52 -1.70
C ALA A 70 -9.01 1.74 -1.24
N GLU A 71 -9.23 2.22 0.00
CA GLU A 71 -8.41 3.27 0.58
C GLU A 71 -6.95 2.83 0.75
N ALA A 72 -6.70 1.56 1.09
CA ALA A 72 -5.37 1.01 1.21
C ALA A 72 -4.63 0.99 -0.15
N TRP A 73 -5.30 0.58 -1.23
CA TRP A 73 -4.79 0.69 -2.59
C TRP A 73 -4.46 2.14 -2.97
N ARG A 74 -5.38 3.08 -2.72
CA ARG A 74 -5.15 4.51 -2.98
C ARG A 74 -3.95 5.05 -2.19
N LEU A 75 -3.82 4.67 -0.92
CA LEU A 75 -2.73 5.11 -0.06
C LEU A 75 -1.36 4.66 -0.57
N MET A 76 -1.24 3.39 -0.99
CA MET A 76 0.03 2.86 -1.50
C MET A 76 0.36 3.25 -2.93
N THR A 77 -0.57 3.88 -3.67
CA THR A 77 -0.35 4.42 -5.02
C THR A 77 -0.41 5.94 -5.04
N ARG A 78 -1.59 6.52 -5.20
CA ARG A 78 -1.78 7.97 -5.41
C ARG A 78 -1.30 8.80 -4.23
N GLU A 79 -1.59 8.40 -2.99
CA GLU A 79 -1.19 9.22 -1.84
C GLU A 79 0.33 9.19 -1.62
N ASN A 80 0.97 8.05 -1.89
CA ASN A 80 2.43 7.95 -1.92
C ASN A 80 3.05 8.87 -2.97
N ALA A 81 2.51 8.88 -4.20
CA ALA A 81 2.95 9.76 -5.27
C ALA A 81 2.82 11.25 -4.88
N LEU A 82 1.66 11.64 -4.35
CA LEU A 82 1.43 12.99 -3.86
C LEU A 82 2.39 13.34 -2.70
N ALA A 83 2.68 12.42 -1.78
CA ALA A 83 3.58 12.66 -0.66
C ALA A 83 5.02 13.02 -1.08
N ILE A 84 5.46 12.57 -2.26
CA ILE A 84 6.78 12.90 -2.83
C ILE A 84 6.73 14.01 -3.90
N GLY A 85 5.56 14.61 -4.14
CA GLY A 85 5.40 15.68 -5.12
C GLY A 85 5.30 15.22 -6.58
N ALA A 86 5.05 13.93 -6.82
CA ALA A 86 4.86 13.38 -8.16
C ALA A 86 3.37 13.38 -8.53
N GLU A 87 2.89 14.47 -9.11
CA GLU A 87 1.46 14.67 -9.39
C GLU A 87 0.93 13.81 -10.55
N ASP A 88 1.83 13.37 -11.44
CA ASP A 88 1.55 12.56 -12.62
C ASP A 88 1.60 11.04 -12.35
N LEU A 89 1.86 10.63 -11.10
CA LEU A 89 1.95 9.22 -10.70
C LEU A 89 0.75 8.74 -9.88
N GLY A 90 0.55 7.41 -9.86
CA GLY A 90 -0.40 6.74 -8.98
C GLY A 90 -1.86 6.80 -9.43
N THR A 91 -2.14 7.24 -10.66
CA THR A 91 -3.48 7.18 -11.29
C THR A 91 -3.40 6.64 -12.73
N LEU A 92 -4.54 6.16 -13.24
CA LEU A 92 -4.71 5.74 -14.63
C LEU A 92 -5.60 6.74 -15.36
N GLU A 93 -5.02 7.90 -15.68
CA GLU A 93 -5.69 9.03 -16.32
C GLU A 93 -4.86 9.55 -17.51
N ILE A 94 -5.51 10.23 -18.45
CA ILE A 94 -4.80 10.87 -19.57
C ILE A 94 -3.85 11.93 -19.01
N GLY A 95 -2.57 11.85 -19.38
CA GLY A 95 -1.52 12.75 -18.92
C GLY A 95 -0.71 12.24 -17.72
N ALA A 96 -1.14 11.16 -17.07
CA ALA A 96 -0.35 10.47 -16.04
C ALA A 96 0.80 9.66 -16.66
N ALA A 97 1.89 9.47 -15.93
CA ALA A 97 2.98 8.62 -16.37
C ALA A 97 2.55 7.15 -16.38
N ALA A 98 3.00 6.39 -17.39
CA ALA A 98 2.65 4.98 -17.56
C ALA A 98 3.50 4.06 -16.68
N SER A 99 3.43 4.26 -15.37
CA SER A 99 4.03 3.42 -14.33
C SER A 99 2.97 2.47 -13.75
N VAL A 100 2.91 1.25 -14.29
CA VAL A 100 1.75 0.34 -14.15
C VAL A 100 2.21 -1.09 -13.85
N LEU A 101 1.47 -1.78 -12.98
CA LEU A 101 1.56 -3.23 -12.80
C LEU A 101 0.40 -3.90 -13.52
N MET A 102 0.71 -4.88 -14.37
CA MET A 102 -0.26 -5.76 -15.00
C MET A 102 -0.29 -7.07 -14.21
N LEU A 103 -1.46 -7.39 -13.67
CA LEU A 103 -1.67 -8.53 -12.78
C LEU A 103 -2.46 -9.63 -13.48
N ARG A 104 -2.07 -10.88 -13.27
CA ARG A 104 -2.83 -12.08 -13.63
C ARG A 104 -3.07 -12.93 -12.38
N PRO A 105 -4.07 -12.56 -11.56
CA PRO A 105 -4.45 -13.35 -10.40
C PRO A 105 -5.06 -14.69 -10.83
N ASP A 106 -4.76 -15.74 -10.08
CA ASP A 106 -5.35 -17.08 -10.22
C ASP A 106 -6.52 -17.30 -9.25
N ILE A 107 -7.18 -16.21 -8.86
CA ILE A 107 -8.34 -16.18 -7.97
C ILE A 107 -9.57 -15.57 -8.67
N PRO A 108 -10.80 -15.86 -8.20
CA PRO A 108 -11.99 -15.19 -8.71
C PRO A 108 -11.94 -13.67 -8.50
N LEU A 109 -12.27 -12.92 -9.56
CA LEU A 109 -12.43 -11.47 -9.51
C LEU A 109 -13.94 -11.16 -9.53
N ASP A 110 -14.40 -10.57 -8.43
CA ASP A 110 -15.81 -10.24 -8.16
C ASP A 110 -15.93 -8.77 -7.71
N GLU A 111 -17.10 -8.35 -7.23
CA GLU A 111 -17.34 -7.01 -6.70
C GLU A 111 -16.45 -6.64 -5.49
N HIS A 112 -15.78 -7.61 -4.88
CA HIS A 112 -14.84 -7.42 -3.78
C HIS A 112 -13.37 -7.37 -4.22
N LEU A 113 -13.12 -7.11 -5.51
CA LEU A 113 -11.80 -7.06 -6.16
C LEU A 113 -10.68 -6.49 -5.29
N TYR A 114 -10.83 -5.28 -4.74
CA TYR A 114 -9.77 -4.65 -3.93
C TYR A 114 -9.38 -5.47 -2.71
N GLY A 115 -10.37 -6.08 -2.04
CA GLY A 115 -10.15 -6.98 -0.92
C GLY A 115 -9.53 -8.30 -1.37
N ARG A 116 -10.05 -8.89 -2.46
CA ARG A 116 -9.53 -10.14 -3.03
C ARG A 116 -8.04 -10.03 -3.35
N LEU A 117 -7.64 -8.97 -4.06
CA LEU A 117 -6.26 -8.72 -4.43
C LEU A 117 -5.36 -8.42 -3.21
N LEU A 118 -5.86 -7.62 -2.26
CA LEU A 118 -5.06 -7.20 -1.10
C LEU A 118 -4.80 -8.36 -0.13
N TYR A 119 -5.82 -9.16 0.19
CA TYR A 119 -5.71 -10.19 1.23
C TYR A 119 -5.15 -11.52 0.71
N ASN A 120 -5.25 -11.81 -0.58
CA ASN A 120 -4.70 -13.02 -1.21
C ASN A 120 -3.44 -12.73 -2.04
N TRP A 121 -2.83 -11.55 -1.87
CA TRP A 121 -1.72 -11.09 -2.70
C TRP A 121 -0.63 -12.15 -2.89
N ASP A 122 -0.27 -12.37 -4.15
CA ASP A 122 0.88 -13.14 -4.58
C ASP A 122 1.74 -12.31 -5.53
N ASP A 123 3.05 -12.32 -5.31
CA ASP A 123 4.02 -11.59 -6.14
C ASP A 123 4.14 -12.21 -7.54
N ASP A 124 3.80 -13.50 -7.69
CA ASP A 124 3.77 -14.21 -8.98
C ASP A 124 2.61 -13.76 -9.89
N TRP A 125 1.61 -13.05 -9.35
CA TRP A 125 0.58 -12.43 -10.19
C TRP A 125 1.11 -11.29 -11.06
N ILE A 126 2.28 -10.71 -10.76
CA ILE A 126 2.85 -9.61 -11.55
C ILE A 126 3.41 -10.16 -12.87
N GLU A 127 2.61 -10.07 -13.92
CA GLU A 127 2.96 -10.49 -15.27
C GLU A 127 3.87 -9.47 -15.96
N THR A 128 3.52 -8.18 -15.89
CA THR A 128 4.27 -7.09 -16.53
C THR A 128 4.36 -5.89 -15.60
N MET A 129 5.51 -5.22 -15.62
CA MET A 129 5.72 -3.93 -14.98
C MET A 129 6.18 -2.94 -16.04
N LEU A 130 5.51 -1.80 -16.11
CA LEU A 130 5.91 -0.66 -16.93
C LEU A 130 6.41 0.45 -16.01
N LEU A 131 7.52 1.08 -16.39
CA LEU A 131 7.98 2.36 -15.82
C LEU A 131 8.08 3.36 -16.97
N ASP A 132 7.33 4.46 -16.87
CA ASP A 132 7.22 5.48 -17.92
C ASP A 132 6.93 4.87 -19.31
N GLY A 133 6.05 3.87 -19.35
CA GLY A 133 5.63 3.17 -20.57
C GLY A 133 6.64 2.16 -21.10
N ARG A 134 7.77 1.95 -20.42
CA ARG A 134 8.80 0.98 -20.81
C ARG A 134 8.70 -0.29 -19.95
N PRO A 135 8.68 -1.49 -20.56
CA PRO A 135 8.68 -2.73 -19.80
C PRO A 135 9.98 -2.89 -19.02
N VAL A 136 9.86 -3.34 -17.77
CA VAL A 136 10.98 -3.71 -16.92
C VAL A 136 11.14 -5.23 -16.92
N SER A 137 12.36 -5.70 -17.17
CA SER A 137 12.60 -7.14 -17.21
C SER A 137 12.48 -7.78 -15.82
N ARG A 138 12.22 -9.09 -15.77
CA ARG A 138 12.14 -9.82 -14.50
C ARG A 138 13.49 -9.88 -13.78
N GLU A 139 14.60 -9.80 -14.51
CA GLU A 139 15.97 -9.77 -13.98
C GLU A 139 16.34 -8.41 -13.38
N ASP A 140 15.77 -7.32 -13.90
CA ASP A 140 15.95 -5.97 -13.35
C ASP A 140 15.16 -5.74 -12.04
N ARG A 141 14.32 -6.69 -11.61
CA ARG A 141 13.51 -6.58 -10.37
C ARG A 141 14.35 -6.57 -9.08
N PHE A 142 15.62 -6.98 -9.15
CA PHE A 142 16.51 -7.10 -7.98
C PHE A 142 17.82 -6.32 -8.10
N VAL A 143 17.96 -5.41 -9.07
CA VAL A 143 19.21 -4.66 -9.26
C VAL A 143 18.95 -3.15 -9.15
N ARG A 144 19.01 -2.63 -7.92
CA ARG A 144 19.81 -1.46 -7.48
C ARG A 144 19.55 -1.11 -6.03
#